data_AF-A0A7J9GII8-F1
#
_entry.id   AF-A0A7J9GII8-F1
#
_cell.length_a   1.000
_cell.length_b   1.000
_cell.length_c   1.000
_cell.angle_alpha   90.00
_cell.angle_beta   90.00
_cell.angle_gamma   90.00
#
_symmetry.space_group_name_H-M   'P 1'
#
loop_
_entity.id
_entity.type
_entity.pdbx_description
1 polymer ?
#
loop_
_entity_poly.entity_id
_entity_poly.type
_entity_poly.pdbx_seq_one_letter_code
_entity_poly.pdbx_strand_id
1 'polypeptide(L)'
;LPTEGETISAKNGQTLAGGKGANQATCGAKLSYPTYFVGQVGDDAHGKLITQALGNGGVRLEYLKSLGGGVPTGHAVVMLQSNGQNSIIIVGGANMSSWPDKLSDQDLDVVKNAGIVLLQREIPDSVNIQVAKTRVDYSQFKVEEIIDNIVTATLFSLSFEVSFQAAKGAGVTVIMDAGGMDAPMPQELLKFVDIFSPNESELRRLTGMPTDNFEQISQAAAKCHKM
;
A
#
# COMPACT_ATOMS: atom_id res chain seq x y z
N LEU A 1 -0.20 -23.33 15.89
CA LEU A 1 1.12 -23.19 15.21
C LEU A 1 2.09 -24.14 15.89
N PRO A 2 3.12 -24.67 15.20
CA PRO A 2 4.11 -25.47 15.88
C PRO A 2 4.82 -24.64 16.96
N THR A 3 5.15 -25.24 18.09
CA THR A 3 6.08 -24.65 19.06
C THR A 3 7.52 -24.83 18.61
N GLU A 4 8.48 -24.24 19.34
CA GLU A 4 9.90 -24.44 19.07
C GLU A 4 10.26 -25.93 19.06
N GLY A 5 10.92 -26.39 18.00
CA GLY A 5 11.30 -27.80 17.80
C GLY A 5 10.17 -28.75 17.37
N GLU A 6 8.92 -28.29 17.32
CA GLU A 6 7.78 -29.11 16.93
C GLU A 6 7.64 -29.19 15.39
N THR A 7 7.32 -30.38 14.88
CA THR A 7 6.97 -30.59 13.47
C THR A 7 5.51 -31.03 13.37
N ILE A 8 4.68 -30.24 12.69
CA ILE A 8 3.27 -30.56 12.46
C ILE A 8 2.97 -30.65 10.97
N SER A 9 2.04 -31.53 10.60
CA SER A 9 1.54 -31.59 9.21
C SER A 9 0.43 -30.56 8.98
N ALA A 10 0.53 -29.79 7.90
CA ALA A 10 -0.55 -28.91 7.45
C ALA A 10 -1.65 -29.72 6.73
N LYS A 11 -2.91 -29.28 6.83
CA LYS A 11 -4.05 -29.92 6.15
C LYS A 11 -4.07 -29.62 4.66
N ASN A 12 -3.70 -28.40 4.28
CA ASN A 12 -3.64 -27.92 2.91
C ASN A 12 -2.61 -26.77 2.83
N GLY A 13 -2.29 -26.36 1.60
CA GLY A 13 -1.44 -25.21 1.32
C GLY A 13 -1.80 -24.63 -0.04
N GLN A 14 -1.74 -23.31 -0.15
CA GLN A 14 -2.00 -22.59 -1.39
C GLN A 14 -1.01 -21.45 -1.55
N THR A 15 -0.63 -21.19 -2.79
CA THR A 15 0.14 -20.01 -3.17
C THR A 15 -0.77 -19.10 -3.96
N LEU A 16 -0.97 -17.89 -3.47
CA LEU A 16 -1.84 -16.89 -4.06
C LEU A 16 -1.05 -15.60 -4.30
N ALA A 17 -1.42 -14.85 -5.33
CA ALA A 17 -0.94 -13.48 -5.46
C ALA A 17 -1.47 -12.64 -4.29
N GLY A 18 -0.61 -11.81 -3.73
CA GLY A 18 -0.93 -10.97 -2.58
C GLY A 18 -0.01 -9.76 -2.51
N GLY A 19 0.19 -9.25 -1.31
CA GLY A 19 0.86 -7.98 -1.07
C GLY A 19 -0.15 -6.84 -1.05
N LYS A 20 0.00 -5.95 -0.07
CA LYS A 20 -0.87 -4.81 0.14
C LYS A 20 -0.98 -4.01 -1.15
N GLY A 21 0.11 -3.46 -1.68
CA GLY A 21 0.05 -2.63 -2.89
C GLY A 21 -0.65 -3.31 -4.09
N ALA A 22 -0.44 -4.62 -4.29
CA ALA A 22 -0.97 -5.34 -5.44
C ALA A 22 -2.48 -5.64 -5.36
N ASN A 23 -2.97 -6.09 -4.19
CA ASN A 23 -4.40 -6.29 -3.94
C ASN A 23 -5.20 -5.03 -4.21
N GLN A 24 -4.53 -3.91 -4.00
CA GLN A 24 -5.08 -2.61 -3.92
C GLN A 24 -5.14 -1.91 -5.28
N ALA A 25 -4.07 -2.01 -6.05
CA ALA A 25 -4.10 -1.66 -7.47
C ALA A 25 -5.18 -2.47 -8.21
N THR A 26 -5.29 -3.77 -7.92
CA THR A 26 -6.33 -4.63 -8.51
C THR A 26 -7.74 -4.15 -8.16
N CYS A 27 -7.96 -3.62 -6.95
CA CYS A 27 -9.24 -3.03 -6.57
C CYS A 27 -9.55 -1.78 -7.42
N GLY A 28 -8.62 -0.83 -7.50
CA GLY A 28 -8.79 0.40 -8.28
C GLY A 28 -9.12 0.12 -9.75
N ALA A 29 -8.39 -0.82 -10.36
CA ALA A 29 -8.63 -1.24 -11.74
C ALA A 29 -10.02 -1.88 -11.94
N LYS A 30 -10.47 -2.72 -11.01
CA LYS A 30 -11.81 -3.34 -11.06
C LYS A 30 -12.96 -2.34 -10.92
N LEU A 31 -12.71 -1.20 -10.28
CA LEU A 31 -13.64 -0.07 -10.25
C LEU A 31 -13.64 0.75 -11.56
N SER A 32 -12.99 0.24 -12.61
CA SER A 32 -12.90 0.83 -13.95
C SER A 32 -12.16 2.17 -14.03
N TYR A 33 -11.34 2.47 -13.04
CA TYR A 33 -10.43 3.60 -13.11
C TYR A 33 -9.09 3.18 -13.72
N PRO A 34 -8.44 4.02 -14.55
CA PRO A 34 -7.07 3.76 -14.99
C PRO A 34 -6.17 3.67 -13.76
N THR A 35 -5.60 2.51 -13.49
CA THR A 35 -4.76 2.24 -12.32
C THR A 35 -3.38 1.79 -12.75
N TYR A 36 -2.36 2.58 -12.41
CA TYR A 36 -0.95 2.22 -12.59
C TYR A 36 -0.36 1.67 -11.28
N PHE A 37 0.43 0.61 -11.37
CA PHE A 37 1.14 0.04 -10.24
C PHE A 37 2.64 0.32 -10.33
N VAL A 38 3.15 1.11 -9.39
CA VAL A 38 4.58 1.39 -9.23
C VAL A 38 5.12 0.44 -8.18
N GLY A 39 6.00 -0.47 -8.58
CA GLY A 39 6.53 -1.49 -7.67
C GLY A 39 7.58 -2.35 -8.33
N GLN A 40 8.01 -3.38 -7.63
CA GLN A 40 9.02 -4.30 -8.15
C GLN A 40 8.83 -5.73 -7.63
N VAL A 41 9.14 -6.68 -8.50
CA VAL A 41 9.12 -8.12 -8.24
C VAL A 41 10.47 -8.72 -8.62
N GLY A 42 10.77 -9.93 -8.17
CA GLY A 42 11.92 -10.69 -8.67
C GLY A 42 11.59 -11.34 -10.02
N ASP A 43 12.62 -11.66 -10.81
CA ASP A 43 12.49 -12.51 -12.00
C ASP A 43 12.36 -14.00 -11.61
N ASP A 44 11.29 -14.32 -10.92
CA ASP A 44 10.98 -15.66 -10.43
C ASP A 44 9.51 -16.04 -10.66
N ALA A 45 9.14 -17.26 -10.26
CA ALA A 45 7.77 -17.75 -10.45
C ALA A 45 6.73 -16.94 -9.66
N HIS A 46 7.09 -16.39 -8.49
CA HIS A 46 6.20 -15.56 -7.68
C HIS A 46 6.01 -14.19 -8.32
N GLY A 47 7.05 -13.61 -8.91
CA GLY A 47 6.97 -12.35 -9.65
C GLY A 47 6.08 -12.49 -10.88
N LYS A 48 6.19 -13.60 -11.62
CA LYS A 48 5.29 -13.93 -12.74
C LYS A 48 3.84 -14.08 -12.28
N LEU A 49 3.60 -14.78 -11.16
CA LEU A 49 2.27 -14.94 -10.59
C LEU A 49 1.61 -13.59 -10.24
N ILE A 50 2.35 -12.69 -9.57
CA ILE A 50 1.86 -11.36 -9.19
C ILE A 50 1.60 -10.50 -10.43
N THR A 51 2.55 -10.47 -11.37
CA THR A 51 2.44 -9.71 -12.62
C THR A 51 1.20 -10.13 -13.41
N GLN A 52 0.97 -11.43 -13.54
CA GLN A 52 -0.22 -11.96 -14.21
C GLN A 52 -1.51 -11.61 -13.47
N ALA A 53 -1.53 -11.73 -12.14
CA ALA A 53 -2.71 -11.39 -11.34
C ALA A 53 -3.09 -9.91 -11.46
N LEU A 54 -2.10 -9.00 -11.42
CA LEU A 54 -2.30 -7.57 -11.62
C LEU A 54 -2.83 -7.26 -13.03
N GLY A 55 -2.18 -7.82 -14.06
CA GLY A 55 -2.60 -7.61 -15.46
C GLY A 55 -4.02 -8.12 -15.72
N ASN A 56 -4.37 -9.31 -15.22
CA ASN A 56 -5.73 -9.85 -15.28
C ASN A 56 -6.74 -9.00 -14.50
N GLY A 57 -6.28 -8.25 -13.49
CA GLY A 57 -7.07 -7.30 -12.72
C GLY A 57 -7.34 -5.98 -13.45
N GLY A 58 -6.73 -5.75 -14.63
CA GLY A 58 -6.83 -4.48 -15.37
C GLY A 58 -5.82 -3.43 -14.92
N VAL A 59 -4.84 -3.79 -14.09
CA VAL A 59 -3.78 -2.89 -13.63
C VAL A 59 -2.77 -2.66 -14.75
N ARG A 60 -2.36 -1.41 -14.94
CA ARG A 60 -1.32 -0.99 -15.88
C ARG A 60 0.06 -1.18 -15.25
N LEU A 61 0.96 -1.87 -15.96
CA LEU A 61 2.20 -2.43 -15.43
C LEU A 61 3.47 -1.78 -15.98
N GLU A 62 3.36 -0.62 -16.63
CA GLU A 62 4.49 0.09 -17.23
C GLU A 62 5.55 0.50 -16.21
N TYR A 63 5.15 0.63 -14.94
CA TYR A 63 6.00 1.01 -13.80
C TYR A 63 6.29 -0.15 -12.84
N LEU A 64 5.96 -1.40 -13.23
CA LEU A 64 6.34 -2.60 -12.50
C LEU A 64 7.70 -3.10 -12.98
N LYS A 65 8.71 -3.06 -12.10
CA LYS A 65 10.07 -3.53 -12.41
C LYS A 65 10.22 -5.01 -12.07
N SER A 66 10.87 -5.77 -12.95
CA SER A 66 11.30 -7.13 -12.67
C SER A 66 12.81 -7.12 -12.40
N LEU A 67 13.20 -7.46 -11.18
CA LEU A 67 14.59 -7.45 -10.74
C LEU A 67 15.27 -8.78 -11.08
N GLY A 68 16.35 -8.70 -11.87
CA GLY A 68 17.24 -9.84 -12.11
C GLY A 68 18.21 -10.08 -10.94
N GLY A 69 19.22 -10.92 -11.18
CA GLY A 69 20.32 -11.12 -10.22
C GLY A 69 19.98 -11.96 -8.99
N GLY A 70 18.89 -12.73 -9.04
CA GLY A 70 18.49 -13.64 -7.96
C GLY A 70 17.80 -12.96 -6.76
N VAL A 71 17.40 -11.69 -6.89
CA VAL A 71 16.57 -11.01 -5.88
C VAL A 71 15.19 -11.67 -5.88
N PRO A 72 14.75 -12.29 -4.76
CA PRO A 72 13.47 -12.98 -4.73
C PRO A 72 12.31 -11.99 -4.64
N THR A 73 11.18 -12.32 -5.24
CA THR A 73 9.93 -11.59 -5.05
C THR A 73 9.53 -11.61 -3.56
N GLY A 74 9.00 -10.48 -3.08
CA GLY A 74 8.45 -10.41 -1.73
C GLY A 74 7.33 -11.43 -1.54
N HIS A 75 7.31 -12.11 -0.40
CA HIS A 75 6.30 -13.12 -0.10
C HIS A 75 5.90 -13.10 1.36
N ALA A 76 4.71 -13.62 1.64
CA ALA A 76 4.22 -13.79 3.00
C ALA A 76 3.89 -15.26 3.25
N VAL A 77 4.32 -15.79 4.39
CA VAL A 77 3.91 -17.09 4.89
C VAL A 77 2.77 -16.86 5.88
N VAL A 78 1.54 -17.16 5.42
CA VAL A 78 0.32 -17.01 6.22
C VAL A 78 -0.08 -18.36 6.77
N MET A 79 -0.08 -18.50 8.09
CA MET A 79 -0.51 -19.71 8.79
C MET A 79 -1.87 -19.45 9.43
N LEU A 80 -2.87 -20.21 9.01
CA LEU A 80 -4.23 -20.14 9.56
C LEU A 80 -4.40 -21.16 10.69
N GLN A 81 -4.91 -20.69 11.82
CA GLN A 81 -5.23 -21.50 12.98
C GLN A 81 -6.67 -22.00 12.90
N SER A 82 -6.99 -23.07 13.63
CA SER A 82 -8.33 -23.69 13.61
C SER A 82 -9.45 -22.77 14.13
N ASN A 83 -9.11 -21.73 14.90
CA ASN A 83 -10.03 -20.72 15.40
C ASN A 83 -10.23 -19.54 14.43
N GLY A 84 -9.66 -19.60 13.22
CA GLY A 84 -9.76 -18.54 12.20
C GLY A 84 -8.74 -17.41 12.37
N GLN A 85 -7.91 -17.42 13.41
CA GLN A 85 -6.80 -16.46 13.54
C GLN A 85 -5.67 -16.77 12.56
N ASN A 86 -4.92 -15.75 12.15
CA ASN A 86 -3.76 -15.90 11.29
C ASN A 86 -2.47 -15.50 12.02
N SER A 87 -1.35 -16.01 11.50
CA SER A 87 -0.02 -15.51 11.83
C SER A 87 0.78 -15.43 10.55
N ILE A 88 1.45 -14.29 10.36
CA ILE A 88 2.02 -13.92 9.07
C ILE A 88 3.49 -13.61 9.27
N ILE A 89 4.35 -14.25 8.48
CA ILE A 89 5.75 -13.87 8.32
C ILE A 89 5.89 -13.19 6.97
N ILE A 90 6.44 -11.98 6.94
CA ILE A 90 6.67 -11.23 5.71
C ILE A 90 8.15 -11.28 5.37
N VAL A 91 8.45 -11.64 4.13
CA VAL A 91 9.78 -11.53 3.53
C VAL A 91 9.70 -10.45 2.46
N GLY A 92 10.34 -9.30 2.72
CA GLY A 92 10.25 -8.13 1.86
C GLY A 92 10.75 -8.36 0.44
N GLY A 93 11.82 -9.14 0.27
CA GLY A 93 12.38 -9.47 -1.04
C GLY A 93 12.60 -8.24 -1.91
N ALA A 94 12.16 -8.33 -3.17
CA ALA A 94 12.17 -7.23 -4.13
C ALA A 94 11.51 -5.97 -3.56
N ASN A 95 10.40 -6.04 -2.81
CA ASN A 95 9.71 -4.85 -2.29
C ASN A 95 10.61 -3.98 -1.38
N MET A 96 11.59 -4.58 -0.71
CA MET A 96 12.45 -3.90 0.28
C MET A 96 13.91 -3.72 -0.18
N SER A 97 14.23 -4.04 -1.43
CA SER A 97 15.62 -4.04 -1.95
C SER A 97 15.73 -3.26 -3.25
N SER A 98 16.95 -2.90 -3.65
CA SER A 98 17.24 -2.35 -4.98
C SER A 98 16.49 -1.07 -5.39
N TRP A 99 15.87 -0.36 -4.43
CA TRP A 99 15.36 0.99 -4.66
C TRP A 99 16.54 1.97 -4.78
N PRO A 100 16.50 2.92 -5.72
CA PRO A 100 17.52 3.96 -5.78
C PRO A 100 17.38 4.92 -4.60
N ASP A 101 18.49 5.53 -4.17
CA ASP A 101 18.47 6.56 -3.11
C ASP A 101 17.53 7.73 -3.46
N LYS A 102 17.46 8.05 -4.76
CA LYS A 102 16.55 9.03 -5.34
C LYS A 102 15.75 8.41 -6.48
N LEU A 103 14.42 8.49 -6.41
CA LEU A 103 13.54 8.10 -7.51
C LEU A 103 13.78 9.01 -8.72
N SER A 104 13.69 8.44 -9.92
CA SER A 104 13.87 9.19 -11.15
C SER A 104 12.70 10.14 -11.40
N ASP A 105 12.92 11.21 -12.18
CA ASP A 105 11.82 12.10 -12.58
C ASP A 105 10.72 11.36 -13.34
N GLN A 106 11.08 10.29 -14.06
CA GLN A 106 10.14 9.42 -14.77
C GLN A 106 9.27 8.59 -13.81
N ASP A 107 9.87 8.00 -12.77
CA ASP A 107 9.12 7.26 -11.72
C ASP A 107 8.17 8.21 -10.96
N LEU A 108 8.51 9.50 -10.89
CA LEU A 108 7.72 10.52 -10.22
C LEU A 108 6.72 11.23 -11.14
N ASP A 109 6.88 11.15 -12.45
CA ASP A 109 5.97 11.81 -13.40
C ASP A 109 4.57 11.18 -13.37
N VAL A 110 4.48 9.86 -13.24
CA VAL A 110 3.22 9.15 -13.06
C VAL A 110 2.48 9.64 -11.81
N VAL A 111 3.21 9.90 -10.72
CA VAL A 111 2.67 10.43 -9.46
C VAL A 111 2.11 11.84 -9.66
N LYS A 112 2.83 12.72 -10.36
CA LYS A 112 2.39 14.10 -10.63
C LYS A 112 1.09 14.16 -11.42
N ASN A 113 0.90 13.24 -12.35
CA ASN A 113 -0.28 13.18 -13.21
C ASN A 113 -1.44 12.38 -12.60
N ALA A 114 -1.31 11.89 -11.36
CA ALA A 114 -2.34 11.11 -10.68
C ALA A 114 -3.38 12.00 -9.98
N GLY A 115 -4.63 11.59 -9.95
CA GLY A 115 -5.66 12.18 -9.08
C GLY A 115 -5.52 11.70 -7.64
N ILE A 116 -5.15 10.42 -7.45
CA ILE A 116 -4.92 9.82 -6.13
C ILE A 116 -3.67 8.96 -6.21
N VAL A 117 -2.85 9.07 -5.17
CA VAL A 117 -1.72 8.18 -4.86
C VAL A 117 -2.04 7.46 -3.58
N LEU A 118 -1.92 6.14 -3.61
CA LEU A 118 -2.14 5.30 -2.44
C LEU A 118 -0.80 4.66 -2.06
N LEU A 119 -0.51 4.62 -0.76
CA LEU A 119 0.76 4.14 -0.17
C LEU A 119 0.50 3.14 0.97
N GLN A 120 1.52 2.35 1.29
CA GLN A 120 1.52 1.31 2.33
C GLN A 120 2.94 1.03 2.84
N ARG A 121 3.09 0.17 3.85
CA ARG A 121 4.38 -0.06 4.55
C ARG A 121 5.09 -1.38 4.25
N GLU A 122 4.83 -2.01 3.11
CA GLU A 122 5.58 -3.19 2.62
C GLU A 122 6.74 -2.80 1.68
N ILE A 123 7.05 -1.51 1.58
CA ILE A 123 8.23 -0.94 0.88
C ILE A 123 8.98 0.02 1.81
N PRO A 124 10.22 0.44 1.51
CA PRO A 124 10.95 1.36 2.36
C PRO A 124 10.24 2.70 2.52
N ASP A 125 10.20 3.20 3.76
CA ASP A 125 9.58 4.49 4.07
C ASP A 125 10.21 5.66 3.27
N SER A 126 11.50 5.56 2.90
CA SER A 126 12.17 6.55 2.04
C SER A 126 11.53 6.68 0.65
N VAL A 127 10.98 5.61 0.10
CA VAL A 127 10.27 5.61 -1.19
C VAL A 127 8.92 6.29 -1.01
N ASN A 128 8.16 5.91 0.02
CA ASN A 128 6.88 6.55 0.37
C ASN A 128 7.03 8.06 0.55
N ILE A 129 8.07 8.51 1.26
CA ILE A 129 8.35 9.93 1.48
C ILE A 129 8.62 10.66 0.17
N GLN A 130 9.43 10.08 -0.73
CA GLN A 130 9.73 10.70 -2.02
C GLN A 130 8.48 10.82 -2.91
N VAL A 131 7.65 9.78 -2.95
CA VAL A 131 6.39 9.79 -3.69
C VAL A 131 5.43 10.83 -3.12
N ALA A 132 5.21 10.84 -1.80
CA ALA A 132 4.29 11.78 -1.16
C ALA A 132 4.74 13.24 -1.32
N LYS A 133 6.05 13.52 -1.26
CA LYS A 133 6.63 14.85 -1.52
C LYS A 133 6.40 15.36 -2.95
N THR A 134 6.22 14.45 -3.91
CA THR A 134 6.08 14.80 -5.33
C THR A 134 4.65 15.22 -5.68
N ARG A 135 3.73 15.21 -4.71
CA ARG A 135 2.38 15.76 -4.92
C ARG A 135 2.48 17.19 -5.47
N VAL A 136 1.81 17.42 -6.61
CA VAL A 136 1.69 18.75 -7.19
C VAL A 136 0.54 19.45 -6.49
N ASP A 137 0.81 20.62 -5.93
CA ASP A 137 -0.23 21.52 -5.44
C ASP A 137 -0.88 22.21 -6.66
N TYR A 138 -2.06 21.73 -7.05
CA TYR A 138 -2.82 22.27 -8.18
C TYR A 138 -3.66 23.50 -7.79
N SER A 139 -3.54 24.03 -6.56
CA SER A 139 -4.28 25.23 -6.14
C SER A 139 -4.05 26.48 -7.01
N GLN A 140 -3.06 26.45 -7.90
CA GLN A 140 -2.75 27.51 -8.86
C GLN A 140 -3.34 27.29 -10.27
N PHE A 141 -3.99 26.16 -10.55
CA PHE A 141 -4.51 25.81 -11.88
C PHE A 141 -6.04 25.82 -11.92
N LYS A 142 -6.63 26.12 -13.10
CA LYS A 142 -8.09 26.15 -13.27
C LYS A 142 -8.65 24.73 -13.30
N VAL A 143 -9.78 24.53 -12.60
CA VAL A 143 -10.46 23.24 -12.33
C VAL A 143 -10.85 22.45 -13.60
N GLU A 144 -10.83 23.08 -14.77
CA GLU A 144 -11.34 22.51 -16.03
C GLU A 144 -10.33 21.61 -16.78
N GLU A 145 -9.08 21.48 -16.31
CA GLU A 145 -8.02 20.69 -16.98
C GLU A 145 -7.59 19.41 -16.24
N ILE A 146 -8.19 19.08 -15.08
CA ILE A 146 -7.66 18.06 -14.15
C ILE A 146 -8.57 16.84 -14.09
N ILE A 147 -8.58 16.01 -15.13
CA ILE A 147 -9.15 14.66 -15.07
C ILE A 147 -8.33 13.75 -16.01
N ASP A 148 -7.79 12.62 -15.50
CA ASP A 148 -7.83 11.31 -16.20
C ASP A 148 -6.99 10.13 -15.63
N ASN A 149 -6.25 10.22 -14.52
CA ASN A 149 -5.42 9.06 -14.10
C ASN A 149 -5.46 8.76 -12.59
N ILE A 150 -5.65 7.48 -12.20
CA ILE A 150 -5.40 7.01 -10.83
C ILE A 150 -4.06 6.25 -10.82
N VAL A 151 -3.19 6.53 -9.85
CA VAL A 151 -1.95 5.78 -9.65
C VAL A 151 -2.05 5.11 -8.30
N THR A 152 -2.53 3.87 -8.31
CA THR A 152 -2.97 3.19 -7.10
C THR A 152 -1.88 2.27 -6.58
N ALA A 153 -1.59 2.40 -5.29
CA ALA A 153 -1.24 1.27 -4.45
C ALA A 153 -1.94 1.41 -3.10
N THR A 154 -3.27 1.19 -2.92
CA THR A 154 -3.95 0.83 -1.62
C THR A 154 -5.57 0.59 -1.60
N LEU A 155 -6.30 0.02 -0.58
CA LEU A 155 -7.49 -0.97 -0.52
C LEU A 155 -8.88 -0.42 -0.05
N PHE A 156 -9.79 -1.35 0.31
CA PHE A 156 -11.28 -1.43 0.30
C PHE A 156 -12.11 -0.86 1.49
N SER A 157 -13.38 -0.59 1.12
CA SER A 157 -14.67 -0.54 1.86
C SER A 157 -15.18 0.80 2.44
N LEU A 158 -16.38 1.19 1.96
CA LEU A 158 -17.35 2.25 2.34
C LEU A 158 -16.85 3.69 2.55
N SER A 159 -15.63 3.91 3.03
CA SER A 159 -15.01 5.23 3.17
C SER A 159 -14.55 5.84 1.82
N PHE A 160 -14.50 5.01 0.77
CA PHE A 160 -13.93 5.37 -0.53
C PHE A 160 -14.76 6.40 -1.32
N GLU A 161 -16.09 6.36 -1.19
CA GLU A 161 -16.99 7.28 -1.93
C GLU A 161 -16.93 8.72 -1.38
N VAL A 162 -16.73 8.88 -0.07
CA VAL A 162 -16.66 10.22 0.56
C VAL A 162 -15.34 10.91 0.22
N SER A 163 -14.23 10.16 0.15
CA SER A 163 -12.92 10.69 -0.25
C SER A 163 -12.89 11.17 -1.71
N PHE A 164 -13.69 10.56 -2.59
CA PHE A 164 -13.68 10.86 -4.02
C PHE A 164 -14.30 12.21 -4.37
N GLN A 165 -15.32 12.68 -3.62
CA GLN A 165 -15.89 14.02 -3.83
C GLN A 165 -14.92 15.15 -3.43
N ALA A 166 -14.04 14.90 -2.46
CA ALA A 166 -13.06 15.87 -1.98
C ALA A 166 -11.85 16.03 -2.92
N ALA A 167 -11.55 15.03 -3.75
CA ALA A 167 -10.46 15.08 -4.73
C ALA A 167 -10.73 16.02 -5.92
N LYS A 168 -11.95 16.59 -6.04
CA LYS A 168 -12.28 17.59 -7.07
C LYS A 168 -11.50 18.89 -6.84
N GLY A 169 -10.37 19.04 -7.54
CA GLY A 169 -9.74 20.33 -7.84
C GLY A 169 -8.56 20.77 -6.97
N ALA A 170 -7.88 19.89 -6.22
CA ALA A 170 -6.93 20.32 -5.18
C ALA A 170 -5.46 19.89 -5.31
N GLY A 171 -5.11 18.93 -6.18
CA GLY A 171 -3.78 18.31 -6.08
C GLY A 171 -3.85 16.81 -6.29
N VAL A 172 -2.68 16.16 -6.26
CA VAL A 172 -2.60 14.71 -6.09
C VAL A 172 -2.97 14.37 -4.64
N THR A 173 -4.09 13.67 -4.42
CA THR A 173 -4.50 13.24 -3.06
C THR A 173 -3.65 12.05 -2.60
N VAL A 174 -3.01 12.16 -1.44
CA VAL A 174 -2.16 11.09 -0.88
C VAL A 174 -2.91 10.34 0.23
N ILE A 175 -3.16 9.05 0.01
CA ILE A 175 -3.75 8.13 0.99
C ILE A 175 -2.66 7.18 1.50
N MET A 176 -2.58 6.99 2.82
CA MET A 176 -1.60 6.10 3.46
C MET A 176 -2.30 5.01 4.29
N ASP A 177 -2.21 3.75 3.85
CA ASP A 177 -2.51 2.56 4.66
C ASP A 177 -1.36 2.34 5.65
N ALA A 178 -1.69 2.34 6.95
CA ALA A 178 -0.70 2.25 8.00
C ALA A 178 -0.06 0.84 8.14
N GLY A 179 -0.65 -0.17 7.52
CA GLY A 179 -0.25 -1.56 7.63
C GLY A 179 0.91 -1.98 6.72
N GLY A 180 1.52 -3.10 7.07
CA GLY A 180 2.62 -3.73 6.31
C GLY A 180 3.94 -3.80 7.07
N MET A 181 4.10 -2.97 8.11
CA MET A 181 5.28 -2.96 8.97
C MET A 181 4.89 -2.65 10.41
N ASP A 182 5.52 -3.37 11.35
CA ASP A 182 5.41 -3.09 12.79
C ASP A 182 6.58 -2.20 13.26
N ALA A 183 6.52 -0.93 12.86
CA ALA A 183 7.51 0.09 13.23
C ALA A 183 6.81 1.45 13.42
N PRO A 184 7.44 2.44 14.10
CA PRO A 184 6.90 3.79 14.17
C PRO A 184 6.69 4.41 12.79
N MET A 185 5.66 5.25 12.65
CA MET A 185 5.42 5.99 11.39
C MET A 185 6.43 7.15 11.26
N PRO A 186 7.07 7.33 10.10
CA PRO A 186 7.92 8.49 9.85
C PRO A 186 7.10 9.79 9.91
N GLN A 187 7.45 10.68 10.84
CA GLN A 187 6.77 11.97 11.01
C GLN A 187 6.86 12.85 9.76
N GLU A 188 7.93 12.70 8.98
CA GLU A 188 8.08 13.40 7.71
C GLU A 188 7.03 12.98 6.68
N LEU A 189 6.68 11.69 6.62
CA LEU A 189 5.68 11.18 5.69
C LEU A 189 4.30 11.76 5.97
N LEU A 190 3.91 11.83 7.25
CA LEU A 190 2.60 12.31 7.68
C LEU A 190 2.28 13.75 7.22
N LYS A 191 3.30 14.59 7.03
CA LYS A 191 3.14 15.97 6.54
C LYS A 191 2.54 16.07 5.13
N PHE A 192 2.62 14.98 4.37
CA PHE A 192 2.20 14.91 2.98
C PHE A 192 0.98 14.00 2.78
N VAL A 193 0.44 13.42 3.85
CA VAL A 193 -0.71 12.50 3.81
C VAL A 193 -2.00 13.29 4.01
N ASP A 194 -2.93 13.17 3.07
CA ASP A 194 -4.25 13.78 3.16
C ASP A 194 -5.26 12.87 3.87
N ILE A 195 -5.13 11.55 3.66
CA ILE A 195 -5.97 10.53 4.31
C ILE A 195 -5.09 9.44 4.89
N PHE A 196 -5.20 9.25 6.20
CA PHE A 196 -4.47 8.21 6.92
C PHE A 196 -5.42 7.10 7.36
N SER A 197 -5.12 5.85 7.01
CA SER A 197 -6.02 4.70 7.18
C SER A 197 -5.36 3.56 7.96
N PRO A 198 -5.42 3.59 9.31
CA PRO A 198 -5.06 2.45 10.15
C PRO A 198 -6.27 1.56 10.47
N ASN A 199 -6.05 0.26 10.63
CA ASN A 199 -6.99 -0.61 11.35
C ASN A 199 -6.87 -0.45 12.87
N GLU A 200 -7.69 -1.15 13.65
CA GLU A 200 -7.75 -1.02 15.11
C GLU A 200 -6.43 -1.39 15.79
N SER A 201 -5.73 -2.41 15.29
CA SER A 201 -4.45 -2.86 15.84
C SER A 201 -3.32 -1.86 15.52
N GLU A 202 -3.31 -1.32 14.31
CA GLU A 202 -2.39 -0.27 13.87
C GLU A 202 -2.63 1.03 14.64
N LEU A 203 -3.88 1.47 14.76
CA LEU A 203 -4.26 2.69 15.48
C LEU A 203 -3.86 2.59 16.96
N ARG A 204 -4.08 1.44 17.60
CA ARG A 204 -3.63 1.18 18.97
C ARG A 204 -2.13 1.34 19.13
N ARG A 205 -1.36 0.77 18.21
CA ARG A 205 0.11 0.87 18.25
C ARG A 205 0.60 2.29 18.04
N LEU A 206 0.04 2.98 17.05
CA LEU A 206 0.43 4.36 16.71
C LEU A 206 0.14 5.34 17.85
N THR A 207 -0.98 5.14 18.55
CA THR A 207 -1.46 6.08 19.56
C THR A 207 -1.13 5.65 20.99
N GLY A 208 -0.81 4.37 21.22
CA GLY A 208 -0.72 3.77 22.55
C GLY A 208 -2.07 3.74 23.30
N MET A 209 -3.19 3.93 22.61
CA MET A 209 -4.54 3.96 23.19
C MET A 209 -5.30 2.67 22.87
N PRO A 210 -6.24 2.24 23.73
CA PRO A 210 -7.09 1.09 23.43
C PRO A 210 -7.98 1.36 22.20
N THR A 211 -8.45 0.30 21.55
CA THR A 211 -9.25 0.36 20.31
C THR A 211 -10.32 -0.73 20.26
N ASP A 212 -10.82 -1.16 21.43
CA ASP A 212 -11.72 -2.31 21.56
C ASP A 212 -13.20 -1.94 21.33
N ASN A 213 -13.52 -0.65 21.32
CA ASN A 213 -14.87 -0.14 21.03
C ASN A 213 -14.82 1.22 20.32
N PHE A 214 -15.98 1.67 19.82
CA PHE A 214 -16.10 2.88 19.02
C PHE A 214 -15.62 4.16 19.73
N GLU A 215 -15.90 4.30 21.04
CA GLU A 215 -15.47 5.46 21.81
C GLU A 215 -13.94 5.53 21.90
N GLN A 216 -13.32 4.41 22.23
CA GLN A 216 -11.86 4.27 22.27
C GLN A 216 -11.22 4.52 20.90
N ILE A 217 -11.79 3.95 19.83
CA ILE A 217 -11.34 4.19 18.45
C ILE A 217 -11.42 5.68 18.11
N SER A 218 -12.51 6.36 18.47
CA SER A 218 -12.70 7.79 18.21
C SER A 218 -11.66 8.65 18.94
N GLN A 219 -11.38 8.35 20.20
CA GLN A 219 -10.36 9.05 20.99
C GLN A 219 -8.94 8.79 20.44
N ALA A 220 -8.64 7.55 20.06
CA ALA A 220 -7.37 7.18 19.46
C ALA A 220 -7.18 7.89 18.10
N ALA A 221 -8.21 7.91 17.25
CA ALA A 221 -8.18 8.65 15.98
C ALA A 221 -7.95 10.16 16.18
N ALA A 222 -8.59 10.76 17.19
CA ALA A 222 -8.37 12.16 17.54
C ALA A 222 -6.94 12.44 18.03
N LYS A 223 -6.29 11.49 18.73
CA LYS A 223 -4.87 11.58 19.07
C LYS A 223 -3.98 11.43 17.84
N CYS A 224 -4.30 10.47 16.96
CA CYS A 224 -3.57 10.22 15.72
C CYS A 224 -3.56 11.45 14.80
N HIS A 225 -4.67 12.19 14.72
CA HIS A 225 -4.78 13.42 13.93
C HIS A 225 -3.87 14.57 14.44
N LYS A 226 -3.39 14.49 15.68
CA LYS A 226 -2.52 15.51 16.30
C LYS A 226 -1.03 15.15 16.24
N MET A 227 -0.68 13.99 15.67
CA MET A 227 0.71 13.56 15.46
C MET A 227 1.30 14.30 14.28
#